data_AF-A0A5S9MM34-F1
#
_entry.id   AF-A0A5S9MM34-F1
#
_cell.length_a   1.000
_cell.length_b   1.000
_cell.length_c   1.000
_cell.angle_alpha   90.00
_cell.angle_beta   90.00
_cell.angle_gamma   90.00
#
_symmetry.space_group_name_H-M   'P 1'
#
loop_
_entity.id
_entity.type
_entity.pdbx_description
1 polymer ?
#
loop_
_entity_poly.entity_id
_entity_poly.type
_entity_poly.pdbx_seq_one_letter_code
_entity_poly.pdbx_strand_id
1 'polypeptide(L)'
;MVLSRQREGDRFETIFFAPFSGWHFFIAASIAVPIAIAQAFELNQVQSAELIQSTFFSLGLVAMVQCLCGHMLPINESPAGLWWGVYTLYAGMTGTIFATYPETLQALQGALIFSAVFFFIFSLFKIINWLASLFTPVVTGIYLLLLVVQLSQANHEKG
;
A
#
# COMPACT_ATOMS: atom_id res chain seq x y z
N MET A 1 25.98 -31.12 8.38
CA MET A 1 25.81 -30.27 9.58
C MET A 1 26.51 -28.90 9.48
N VAL A 2 27.51 -28.71 8.61
CA VAL A 2 28.17 -27.39 8.39
C VAL A 2 27.35 -26.43 7.51
N LEU A 3 26.63 -26.96 6.51
CA LEU A 3 25.81 -26.15 5.58
C LEU A 3 24.54 -25.54 6.21
N SER A 4 24.05 -26.07 7.33
CA SER A 4 22.90 -25.49 8.05
C SER A 4 23.31 -24.26 8.86
N ARG A 5 24.57 -24.20 9.34
CA ARG A 5 25.09 -23.11 10.18
C ARG A 5 25.48 -21.86 9.37
N GLN A 6 25.89 -22.04 8.12
CA GLN A 6 26.14 -20.93 7.16
C GLN A 6 24.81 -20.25 6.73
N ARG A 7 23.75 -21.04 6.49
CA ARG A 7 22.40 -20.51 6.19
C ARG A 7 21.71 -19.78 7.35
N GLU A 8 22.21 -19.90 8.58
CA GLU A 8 21.73 -19.10 9.72
C GLU A 8 22.47 -17.77 9.82
N GLY A 9 23.78 -17.74 9.53
CA GLY A 9 24.58 -16.50 9.48
C GLY A 9 24.07 -15.52 8.42
N ASP A 10 23.90 -15.99 7.18
CA ASP A 10 23.37 -15.17 6.08
C ASP A 10 21.95 -14.66 6.35
N ARG A 11 21.16 -15.44 7.11
CA ARG A 11 19.78 -15.08 7.45
C ARG A 11 19.73 -13.95 8.47
N PHE A 12 20.62 -13.96 9.46
CA PHE A 12 20.75 -12.86 10.42
C PHE A 12 21.21 -11.58 9.72
N GLU A 13 22.18 -11.67 8.81
CA GLU A 13 22.65 -10.49 8.08
C GLU A 13 21.57 -9.93 7.14
N THR A 14 20.83 -10.80 6.44
CA THR A 14 19.74 -10.36 5.55
C THR A 14 18.57 -9.75 6.33
N ILE A 15 18.22 -10.30 7.50
CA ILE A 15 17.13 -9.76 8.32
C ILE A 15 17.52 -8.43 8.98
N PHE A 16 18.78 -8.27 9.39
CA PHE A 16 19.20 -7.09 10.16
C PHE A 16 19.78 -5.96 9.29
N PHE A 17 20.60 -6.27 8.28
CA PHE A 17 21.27 -5.26 7.45
C PHE A 17 20.47 -4.88 6.19
N ALA A 18 19.71 -5.79 5.58
CA ALA A 18 18.96 -5.46 4.36
C ALA A 18 17.88 -4.37 4.57
N PRO A 19 17.15 -4.32 5.70
CA PRO A 19 16.25 -3.19 5.96
C PRO A 19 17.00 -1.87 6.12
N PHE A 20 18.23 -1.90 6.66
CA PHE A 20 19.04 -0.71 6.94
C PHE A 20 19.66 -0.09 5.69
N SER A 21 19.81 -0.81 4.58
CA SER A 21 20.25 -0.22 3.31
C SER A 21 19.06 0.34 2.50
N GLY A 22 17.87 -0.28 2.61
CA GLY A 22 16.66 0.09 1.87
C GLY A 22 15.72 1.11 2.56
N TRP A 23 16.02 1.54 3.79
CA TRP A 23 15.10 2.39 4.58
C TRP A 23 14.78 3.75 3.93
N HIS A 24 15.72 4.36 3.22
CA HIS A 24 15.47 5.63 2.52
C HIS A 24 14.38 5.50 1.45
N PHE A 25 14.39 4.40 0.69
CA PHE A 25 13.38 4.12 -0.33
C PHE A 25 12.02 3.84 0.32
N PHE A 26 12.01 3.13 1.45
CA PHE A 26 10.80 2.92 2.24
C PHE A 26 10.18 4.24 2.74
N ILE A 27 10.98 5.16 3.29
CA ILE A 27 10.49 6.46 3.76
C ILE A 27 9.95 7.29 2.58
N ALA A 28 10.71 7.35 1.47
CA ALA A 28 10.29 8.08 0.29
C ALA A 28 8.97 7.55 -0.30
N ALA A 29 8.81 6.23 -0.37
CA ALA A 29 7.58 5.59 -0.85
C ALA A 29 6.41 5.77 0.14
N SER A 30 6.67 5.74 1.45
CA SER A 30 5.64 5.80 2.48
C SER A 30 5.10 7.22 2.71
N ILE A 31 5.90 8.26 2.45
CA ILE A 31 5.47 9.65 2.64
C ILE A 31 4.73 10.21 1.41
N ALA A 32 5.01 9.69 0.21
CA ALA A 32 4.44 10.21 -1.04
C ALA A 32 2.90 10.16 -1.06
N VAL A 33 2.32 9.04 -0.61
CA VAL A 33 0.87 8.83 -0.61
C VAL A 33 0.11 9.74 0.37
N PRO A 34 0.44 9.80 1.67
CA PRO A 34 -0.27 10.69 2.59
C PRO A 34 -0.12 12.18 2.24
N ILE A 35 1.02 12.60 1.65
CA ILE A 35 1.18 13.97 1.13
C ILE A 35 0.22 14.21 -0.05
N ALA A 36 0.16 13.30 -1.02
CA ALA A 36 -0.73 13.43 -2.17
C ALA A 36 -2.22 13.49 -1.74
N ILE A 37 -2.61 12.70 -0.73
CA ILE A 37 -3.96 12.72 -0.16
C ILE A 37 -4.22 14.06 0.55
N ALA A 38 -3.28 14.53 1.38
CA ALA A 38 -3.41 15.82 2.05
C ALA A 38 -3.63 16.97 1.07
N GLN A 39 -2.92 16.95 -0.07
CA GLN A 39 -3.11 17.93 -1.14
C GLN A 39 -4.47 17.76 -1.85
N ALA A 40 -4.89 16.53 -2.14
CA ALA A 40 -6.14 16.26 -2.85
C ALA A 40 -7.40 16.62 -2.04
N PHE A 41 -7.31 16.59 -0.70
CA PHE A 41 -8.41 16.92 0.22
C PHE A 41 -8.24 18.29 0.90
N GLU A 42 -7.26 19.09 0.45
CA GLU A 42 -6.95 20.44 0.98
C GLU A 42 -6.82 20.47 2.52
N LEU A 43 -6.17 19.45 3.10
CA LEU A 43 -6.04 19.31 4.55
C LEU A 43 -5.13 20.39 5.15
N ASN A 44 -5.44 20.83 6.38
CA ASN A 44 -4.57 21.75 7.12
C ASN A 44 -3.24 21.06 7.49
N GLN A 45 -2.20 21.84 7.77
CA GLN A 45 -0.87 21.39 8.17
C GLN A 45 -0.90 20.41 9.35
N VAL A 46 -1.76 20.66 10.33
CA VAL A 46 -1.93 19.81 11.52
C VAL A 46 -2.51 18.44 11.11
N GLN A 47 -3.59 18.44 10.32
CA GLN A 47 -4.25 17.21 9.86
C GLN A 47 -3.34 16.39 8.93
N SER A 48 -2.56 17.07 8.10
CA SER A 48 -1.57 16.44 7.23
C SER A 48 -0.47 15.74 8.03
N ALA A 49 0.01 16.38 9.10
CA ALA A 49 1.01 15.77 9.99
C ALA A 49 0.45 14.55 10.72
N GLU A 50 -0.80 14.62 11.20
CA GLU A 50 -1.49 13.49 11.83
C GLU A 50 -1.68 12.31 10.85
N LEU A 51 -2.04 12.59 9.60
CA LEU A 51 -2.18 11.56 8.56
C LEU A 51 -0.84 10.88 8.25
N ILE A 52 0.23 11.65 8.12
CA ILE A 52 1.57 11.11 7.88
C ILE A 52 2.01 10.26 9.08
N GLN A 53 1.88 10.78 10.31
CA GLN A 53 2.29 10.06 11.52
C GLN A 53 1.51 8.75 11.72
N SER A 54 0.19 8.79 11.55
CA SER A 54 -0.65 7.59 11.68
C SER A 54 -0.35 6.55 10.59
N THR A 55 -0.04 7.00 9.36
CA THR A 55 0.42 6.11 8.28
C THR A 55 1.74 5.43 8.64
N PHE A 56 2.75 6.19 9.07
CA PHE A 56 4.03 5.61 9.51
C PHE A 56 3.88 4.66 10.69
N PHE A 57 3.02 5.00 11.65
CA PHE A 57 2.72 4.13 12.79
C PHE A 57 2.07 2.82 12.33
N SER A 58 1.07 2.88 11.44
CA SER A 58 0.41 1.69 10.90
C SER A 58 1.36 0.81 10.09
N LEU A 59 2.17 1.39 9.21
CA LEU A 59 3.15 0.65 8.42
C LEU A 59 4.21 -0.01 9.30
N GLY A 60 4.70 0.69 10.33
CA GLY A 60 5.61 0.13 11.33
C GLY A 60 4.99 -1.05 12.08
N LEU A 61 3.73 -0.92 12.50
CA LEU A 61 3.01 -2.00 13.19
C LEU A 61 2.81 -3.22 12.29
N VAL A 62 2.41 -3.02 11.03
CA VAL A 62 2.27 -4.12 10.05
C VAL A 62 3.61 -4.79 9.80
N ALA A 63 4.69 -4.02 9.62
CA ALA A 63 6.03 -4.57 9.43
C ALA A 63 6.52 -5.37 10.65
N MET A 64 6.22 -4.90 11.88
CA MET A 64 6.53 -5.64 13.11
C MET A 64 5.76 -6.98 13.18
N VAL A 65 4.45 -6.96 12.92
CA VAL A 65 3.63 -8.18 12.90
C VAL A 65 4.12 -9.17 11.83
N GLN A 66 4.48 -8.68 10.65
CA GLN A 66 5.00 -9.51 9.55
C GLN A 66 6.38 -10.13 9.88
N CYS A 67 7.23 -9.39 10.59
CA CYS A 67 8.53 -9.89 11.05
C CYS A 67 8.39 -10.98 12.13
N LEU A 68 7.42 -10.83 13.04
CA LEU A 68 7.21 -11.74 14.18
C LEU A 68 6.38 -12.99 13.82
N CYS A 69 5.37 -12.86 12.97
CA CYS A 69 4.38 -13.93 12.71
C CYS A 69 4.23 -14.29 11.22
N GLY A 70 4.92 -13.60 10.31
CA GLY A 70 4.82 -13.76 8.87
C GLY A 70 5.99 -14.51 8.22
N HIS A 71 6.22 -14.24 6.93
CA HIS A 71 7.12 -14.99 6.04
C HIS A 71 8.63 -14.95 6.39
N MET A 72 9.04 -14.25 7.47
CA MET A 72 10.43 -13.99 7.87
C MET A 72 11.30 -13.34 6.76
N LEU A 73 10.66 -12.66 5.81
CA LEU A 73 11.33 -11.90 4.75
C LEU A 73 11.05 -10.39 4.93
N PRO A 74 12.04 -9.52 4.75
CA PRO A 74 11.85 -8.07 4.77
C PRO A 74 11.12 -7.61 3.49
N ILE A 75 9.79 -7.77 3.47
CA ILE A 75 8.95 -7.27 2.39
C ILE A 75 8.65 -5.79 2.66
N ASN A 76 8.94 -4.94 1.68
CA ASN A 76 8.64 -3.51 1.75
C ASN A 76 7.15 -3.29 1.47
N GLU A 77 6.36 -3.30 2.54
CA GLU A 77 4.94 -2.96 2.50
C GLU A 77 4.80 -1.43 2.50
N SER A 78 5.14 -0.77 1.40
CA SER A 78 4.83 0.66 1.21
C SER A 78 3.38 0.81 0.73
N PRO A 79 2.74 1.98 0.92
CA PRO A 79 1.40 2.24 0.41
C PRO A 79 1.31 1.87 -1.07
N ALA A 80 0.51 0.85 -1.39
CA ALA A 80 0.41 0.35 -2.76
C ALA A 80 -0.15 1.43 -3.68
N GLY A 81 0.25 1.43 -4.96
CA GLY A 81 -0.26 2.40 -5.96
C GLY A 81 -1.79 2.44 -6.06
N LEU A 82 -2.47 1.35 -5.65
CA LEU A 82 -3.93 1.30 -5.52
C LEU A 82 -4.49 2.37 -4.58
N TRP A 83 -3.77 2.72 -3.50
CA TRP A 83 -4.21 3.72 -2.53
C TRP A 83 -4.45 5.04 -3.24
N TRP A 84 -3.49 5.50 -4.05
CA TRP A 84 -3.65 6.73 -4.83
C TRP A 84 -4.96 6.70 -5.65
N GLY A 85 -5.20 5.63 -6.42
CA GLY A 85 -6.42 5.50 -7.22
C GLY A 85 -7.72 5.59 -6.42
N VAL A 86 -7.78 4.92 -5.27
CA VAL A 86 -9.00 4.92 -4.41
C VAL A 86 -9.24 6.30 -3.80
N TYR A 87 -8.20 6.96 -3.27
CA TYR A 87 -8.33 8.29 -2.67
C TYR A 87 -8.67 9.35 -3.72
N THR A 88 -8.06 9.32 -4.90
CA THR A 88 -8.39 10.26 -5.99
C THR A 88 -9.81 10.05 -6.51
N LEU A 89 -10.26 8.80 -6.64
CA LEU A 89 -11.63 8.50 -7.02
C LEU A 89 -12.62 9.09 -6.00
N TYR A 90 -12.42 8.86 -4.71
CA TYR A 90 -13.29 9.39 -3.66
C TYR A 90 -13.21 10.91 -3.54
N ALA A 91 -12.04 11.51 -3.72
CA ALA A 91 -11.89 12.97 -3.79
C ALA A 91 -12.78 13.53 -4.92
N GLY A 92 -12.77 12.91 -6.10
CA GLY A 92 -13.63 13.29 -7.23
C GLY A 92 -15.14 13.07 -7.00
N MET A 93 -15.52 12.25 -6.02
CA MET A 93 -16.92 12.06 -5.61
C MET A 93 -17.36 13.04 -4.52
N THR A 94 -16.43 13.81 -3.95
CA THR A 94 -16.76 14.87 -2.98
C THR A 94 -17.52 15.99 -3.68
N GLY A 95 -18.63 16.43 -3.10
CA GLY A 95 -19.56 17.39 -3.70
C GLY A 95 -20.66 16.77 -4.57
N THR A 96 -20.61 15.45 -4.85
CA THR A 96 -21.70 14.73 -5.57
C THR A 96 -22.41 13.73 -4.68
N ILE A 97 -21.65 12.85 -4.01
CA ILE A 97 -22.18 11.83 -3.10
C ILE A 97 -21.99 12.24 -1.63
N PHE A 98 -20.85 12.85 -1.33
CA PHE A 98 -20.50 13.32 0.02
C PHE A 98 -20.52 14.85 0.05
N ALA A 99 -21.03 15.45 1.12
CA ALA A 99 -21.20 16.89 1.17
C ALA A 99 -19.87 17.63 1.43
N THR A 100 -18.92 16.99 2.13
CA THR A 100 -17.66 17.62 2.54
C THR A 100 -16.47 16.65 2.50
N TYR A 101 -15.25 17.17 2.36
CA TYR A 101 -14.01 16.37 2.38
C TYR A 101 -13.86 15.48 3.64
N PRO A 102 -14.13 15.96 4.87
CA PRO A 102 -14.06 15.12 6.07
C PRO A 102 -15.05 13.96 6.05
N GLU A 103 -16.25 14.17 5.51
CA GLU A 103 -17.27 13.12 5.38
C GLU A 103 -16.81 12.04 4.40
N THR A 104 -16.24 12.43 3.26
CA THR A 104 -15.62 11.49 2.30
C THR A 104 -14.50 10.67 2.95
N LEU A 105 -13.61 11.32 3.70
CA LEU A 105 -12.49 10.63 4.39
C LEU A 105 -13.00 9.66 5.46
N GLN A 106 -14.05 10.02 6.20
CA GLN A 106 -14.66 9.13 7.20
C GLN A 106 -15.33 7.92 6.54
N ALA A 107 -16.06 8.12 5.45
CA ALA A 107 -16.65 7.03 4.67
C ALA A 107 -15.56 6.08 4.13
N LEU A 108 -14.45 6.65 3.64
CA LEU A 108 -13.32 5.89 3.12
C LEU A 108 -12.59 5.13 4.24
N GLN A 109 -12.39 5.73 5.41
CA GLN A 109 -11.86 5.03 6.59
C GLN A 109 -12.74 3.83 6.95
N GLY A 110 -14.06 3.99 6.97
CA GLY A 110 -15.01 2.90 7.19
C GLY A 110 -14.89 1.79 6.15
N ALA A 111 -14.80 2.16 4.88
CA ALA A 111 -14.62 1.20 3.78
C ALA A 111 -13.30 0.43 3.88
N LEU A 112 -12.20 1.08 4.29
CA LEU A 112 -10.90 0.43 4.50
C LEU A 112 -10.94 -0.56 5.66
N ILE A 113 -11.54 -0.19 6.80
CA ILE A 113 -11.71 -1.11 7.95
C ILE A 113 -12.58 -2.30 7.54
N PHE A 114 -13.69 -2.04 6.84
CA PHE A 114 -14.57 -3.11 6.35
C PHE A 114 -13.84 -4.05 5.40
N SER A 115 -13.05 -3.51 4.47
CA SER A 115 -12.22 -4.29 3.56
C SER A 115 -11.17 -5.12 4.31
N ALA A 116 -10.53 -4.57 5.33
CA ALA A 116 -9.55 -5.30 6.14
C ALA A 116 -10.18 -6.50 6.87
N VAL A 117 -11.37 -6.31 7.47
CA VAL A 117 -12.13 -7.40 8.09
C VAL A 117 -12.52 -8.45 7.05
N PHE A 118 -13.01 -8.02 5.88
CA PHE A 118 -13.37 -8.91 4.79
C PHE A 118 -12.18 -9.75 4.29
N PHE A 119 -11.02 -9.12 4.08
CA PHE A 119 -9.79 -9.81 3.71
C PHE A 119 -9.29 -10.75 4.79
N PHE A 120 -9.40 -10.38 6.07
CA PHE A 120 -9.05 -11.25 7.19
C PHE A 120 -9.88 -12.54 7.17
N ILE A 121 -11.20 -12.42 6.99
CA ILE A 121 -12.11 -13.56 6.86
C ILE A 121 -11.72 -14.42 5.65
N PHE A 122 -11.50 -13.82 4.49
CA PHE A 122 -11.14 -14.53 3.25
C PHE A 122 -9.79 -15.25 3.34
N SER A 123 -8.86 -14.67 4.08
CA SER A 123 -7.56 -15.28 4.39
C SER A 123 -7.73 -16.57 5.20
N LEU A 124 -8.62 -16.57 6.20
CA LEU A 124 -8.94 -17.79 6.97
C LEU A 124 -9.52 -18.91 6.10
N PHE A 125 -10.35 -18.55 5.12
CA PHE A 125 -10.93 -19.51 4.18
C PHE A 125 -9.99 -19.92 3.01
N LYS A 126 -8.75 -19.40 2.95
CA LYS A 126 -7.77 -19.67 1.88
C LYS A 126 -8.26 -19.34 0.45
N ILE A 127 -9.33 -18.56 0.32
CA ILE A 127 -9.93 -18.15 -0.96
C ILE A 127 -8.94 -17.31 -1.78
N ILE A 128 -8.02 -16.61 -1.11
CA ILE A 128 -6.97 -15.80 -1.74
C ILE A 128 -6.12 -16.64 -2.72
N ASN A 129 -5.82 -17.90 -2.40
CA ASN A 129 -5.03 -18.77 -3.29
C ASN A 129 -5.79 -19.11 -4.57
N TRP A 130 -7.10 -19.29 -4.46
CA TRP A 130 -7.96 -19.52 -5.62
C TRP A 130 -8.09 -18.26 -6.48
N LEU A 131 -8.26 -17.09 -5.85
CA LEU A 131 -8.32 -15.81 -6.55
C LEU A 131 -6.99 -15.46 -7.26
N ALA A 132 -5.85 -15.76 -6.63
CA ALA A 132 -4.53 -15.58 -7.22
C ALA A 132 -4.36 -16.40 -8.52
N SER A 133 -5.05 -17.54 -8.64
CA SER A 133 -5.04 -18.36 -9.86
C SER A 133 -5.72 -17.68 -11.06
N LEU A 134 -6.57 -16.66 -10.86
CA LEU A 134 -7.17 -15.90 -11.97
C LEU A 134 -6.17 -14.92 -12.61
N PHE A 135 -5.15 -14.47 -11.86
CA PHE A 135 -4.13 -13.55 -12.34
C PHE A 135 -3.00 -14.30 -13.05
N THR A 136 -3.37 -15.03 -14.11
CA THR A 136 -2.38 -15.71 -14.95
C THR A 136 -1.43 -14.69 -15.58
N PRO A 137 -0.19 -15.09 -15.94
CA PRO A 137 0.80 -14.18 -16.55
C PRO A 137 0.29 -13.44 -17.79
N VAL A 138 -0.65 -14.05 -18.52
CA VAL A 138 -1.31 -13.45 -19.70
C VAL A 138 -2.22 -12.28 -19.30
N VAL A 139 -3.07 -12.46 -18.28
CA VAL A 139 -3.99 -11.41 -17.79
C VAL A 139 -3.19 -10.24 -17.23
N THR A 140 -2.18 -10.52 -16.41
CA THR A 140 -1.30 -9.49 -15.86
C THR A 140 -0.52 -8.76 -16.97
N GLY A 141 -0.04 -9.48 -17.99
CA GLY A 141 0.65 -8.88 -19.14
C GLY A 141 -0.26 -7.93 -19.93
N ILE A 142 -1.49 -8.33 -20.23
CA ILE A 142 -2.48 -7.49 -20.93
C ILE A 142 -2.83 -6.26 -20.08
N TYR A 143 -3.07 -6.45 -18.78
CA TYR A 143 -3.35 -5.36 -17.86
C TYR A 143 -2.22 -4.32 -17.83
N LEU A 144 -0.96 -4.77 -17.72
CA LEU A 144 0.19 -3.87 -17.72
C LEU A 144 0.34 -3.12 -19.05
N LEU A 145 0.07 -3.78 -20.19
CA LEU A 145 0.09 -3.13 -21.50
C LEU A 145 -0.98 -2.04 -21.60
N LEU A 146 -2.21 -2.34 -21.19
CA LEU A 146 -3.30 -1.37 -21.13
C LEU A 146 -3.00 -0.21 -20.18
N LEU A 147 -2.31 -0.48 -19.06
CA LEU A 147 -1.93 0.53 -18.09
C LEU A 147 -0.87 1.49 -18.65
N VAL A 148 0.14 0.97 -19.37
CA VAL A 148 1.13 1.82 -20.07
C VAL A 148 0.46 2.68 -21.14
N VAL A 149 -0.48 2.13 -21.90
CA VAL A 149 -1.24 2.90 -22.91
C VAL A 149 -2.06 4.02 -22.24
N GLN A 150 -2.76 3.73 -21.14
CA GLN A 150 -3.54 4.74 -20.41
C GLN A 150 -2.66 5.88 -19.88
N LEU A 151 -1.51 5.56 -19.29
CA LEU A 151 -0.57 6.57 -18.79
C LEU A 151 0.11 7.36 -19.92
N SER A 152 0.33 6.74 -21.08
CA SER A 152 0.90 7.43 -22.25
C SER A 152 -0.05 8.48 -22.82
N GLN A 153 -1.37 8.24 -22.81
CA GLN A 153 -2.35 9.19 -23.33
C GLN A 153 -2.60 10.37 -22.39
N ALA A 154 -2.48 10.17 -21.07
CA ALA A 154 -2.60 11.25 -20.08
C ALA A 154 -1.59 12.40 -20.30
N ASN A 155 -0.49 12.16 -21.04
CA ASN A 155 0.51 13.20 -21.36
C ASN A 155 0.20 14.00 -22.63
N HIS A 156 -0.81 13.63 -23.43
CA HIS A 156 -1.11 14.28 -24.71
C HIS A 156 -2.17 15.41 -24.64
N GLU A 157 -2.78 15.66 -23.48
CA GLU A 157 -3.77 16.74 -23.26
C GLU A 157 -3.17 18.09 -22.78
N LYS A 158 -1.83 18.25 -22.84
CA LYS A 158 -1.16 19.53 -22.51
C LYS A 158 -0.46 20.19 -23.71
N GLY A 159 -1.13 20.19 -24.87
CA GLY A 159 -0.73 20.94 -26.06
C GLY A 159 -1.78 21.96 -26.43
#